data_AF-A0A0F9IEG5-F1
#
_entry.id   AF-A0A0F9IEG5-F1
#
_cell.length_a   1.000
_cell.length_b   1.000
_cell.length_c   1.000
_cell.angle_alpha   90.00
_cell.angle_beta   90.00
_cell.angle_gamma   90.00
#
_symmetry.space_group_name_H-M   'P 1'
#
loop_
_entity.id
_entity.type
_entity.pdbx_description
1 polymer ?
#
loop_
_entity_poly.entity_id
_entity_poly.type
_entity_poly.pdbx_seq_one_letter_code
_entity_poly.pdbx_strand_id
1 'polypeptide(L)'
;KRATVKRFDDRVRLWRNRLALRDGVPNVFIDFGACPNLVSELNNLAFDSPHVGEYSVDRWEKGCNDHAYDAGAYGLSAFDRPPPDYSYRPKIIESGWN
;
A
#
# COMPACT_ATOMS: atom_id res chain seq x y z
N LYS A 1 9.22 -3.43 -19.18
CA LYS A 1 7.95 -3.02 -18.54
C LYS A 1 7.78 -3.89 -17.31
N ARG A 2 7.62 -3.34 -16.10
CA ARG A 2 7.50 -4.13 -14.87
C ARG A 2 6.15 -4.83 -14.80
N ALA A 3 6.10 -6.03 -14.25
CA ALA A 3 4.84 -6.69 -13.95
C ALA A 3 4.26 -6.08 -12.66
N THR A 4 3.17 -5.33 -12.78
CA THR A 4 2.57 -4.65 -11.62
C THR A 4 1.83 -5.67 -10.75
N VAL A 5 2.33 -5.93 -9.54
CA VAL A 5 1.63 -6.74 -8.54
C VAL A 5 0.82 -5.79 -7.65
N LYS A 6 -0.46 -6.14 -7.41
CA LYS A 6 -1.41 -5.52 -6.46
C LYS A 6 -1.00 -4.14 -5.90
N ARG A 7 -1.15 -3.08 -6.72
CA ARG A 7 -1.05 -1.65 -6.32
C ARG A 7 0.11 -1.37 -5.36
N PHE A 8 1.28 -1.97 -5.60
CA PHE A 8 2.41 -1.91 -4.69
C PHE A 8 2.93 -0.48 -4.49
N ASP A 9 3.14 0.24 -5.59
CA ASP A 9 3.53 1.66 -5.58
C ASP A 9 2.57 2.56 -4.82
N ASP A 10 1.28 2.19 -4.78
CA ASP A 10 0.27 2.96 -4.06
C ASP A 10 0.50 2.92 -2.55
N ARG A 11 0.95 1.78 -2.00
CA ARG A 11 1.27 1.66 -0.55
C ARG A 11 2.42 2.58 -0.18
N VAL A 12 3.47 2.60 -1.00
CA VAL A 12 4.62 3.49 -0.82
C VAL A 12 4.18 4.96 -0.91
N ARG A 13 3.33 5.29 -1.88
CA ARG A 13 2.77 6.64 -2.04
C ARG A 13 2.00 7.11 -0.81
N LEU A 14 1.17 6.25 -0.22
CA LEU A 14 0.37 6.55 0.98
C LEU A 14 1.26 6.92 2.17
N TRP A 15 2.24 6.07 2.49
CA TRP A 15 3.19 6.36 3.56
C TRP A 15 3.99 7.63 3.29
N ARG A 16 4.52 7.79 2.07
CA ARG A 16 5.31 8.96 1.71
C ARG A 16 4.52 10.26 1.88
N ASN A 17 3.25 10.28 1.48
CA ASN A 17 2.42 11.48 1.60
C ASN A 17 2.16 11.89 3.05
N ARG A 18 2.20 10.93 3.98
CA ARG A 18 1.86 11.16 5.38
C ARG A 18 3.09 11.40 6.26
N LEU A 19 4.19 10.74 5.96
CA LEU A 19 5.47 10.92 6.67
C LEU A 19 6.27 12.11 6.14
N ALA A 20 6.12 12.49 4.86
CA ALA A 20 6.81 13.66 4.34
C ALA A 20 6.36 14.92 5.09
N LEU A 21 7.34 15.75 5.45
CA LEU A 21 7.09 17.03 6.08
C LEU A 21 6.37 17.96 5.11
N ARG A 22 5.27 18.55 5.57
CA ARG A 22 4.62 19.69 4.93
C ARG A 22 4.64 20.83 5.93
N ASP A 23 5.21 21.95 5.53
CA ASP A 23 5.41 23.11 6.43
C ASP A 23 6.14 22.76 7.74
N GLY A 24 7.10 21.83 7.66
CA GLY A 24 7.93 21.40 8.79
C GLY A 24 7.29 20.35 9.71
N VAL A 25 6.07 19.89 9.43
CA VAL A 25 5.35 18.93 10.28
C VAL A 25 4.87 17.72 9.45
N PRO A 26 5.00 16.48 9.94
CA PRO A 26 4.44 15.32 9.27
C PRO A 26 2.92 15.24 9.50
N ASN A 27 2.20 14.61 8.57
CA ASN A 27 0.75 14.41 8.70
C ASN A 27 0.38 13.17 9.54
N VAL A 28 1.37 12.35 9.90
CA VAL A 28 1.26 11.21 10.81
C VAL A 28 2.49 11.17 11.70
N PHE A 29 2.27 10.92 12.98
CA PHE A 29 3.32 10.65 13.96
C PHE A 29 3.29 9.16 14.31
N ILE A 30 4.47 8.55 14.39
CA ILE A 30 4.62 7.16 14.84
C ILE A 30 5.28 7.21 16.21
N ASP A 31 4.64 6.62 17.20
CA ASP A 31 5.27 6.37 18.50
C ASP A 31 6.24 5.20 18.36
N PHE A 32 7.54 5.48 18.39
CA PHE A 32 8.57 4.47 18.20
C PHE A 32 8.66 3.48 19.37
N GLY A 33 8.23 3.87 20.58
CA GLY A 33 8.20 2.99 21.74
C GLY A 33 7.01 2.02 21.70
N ALA A 34 5.86 2.49 21.23
CA ALA A 34 4.64 1.68 21.14
C ALA A 34 4.53 0.86 19.85
N CYS A 35 5.24 1.24 18.78
CA CYS A 35 5.16 0.60 17.46
C CYS A 35 6.51 0.01 16.99
N PRO A 36 7.20 -0.83 17.79
CA PRO A 36 8.55 -1.30 17.46
C PRO A 36 8.61 -2.13 16.17
N ASN A 37 7.56 -2.91 15.88
CA ASN A 37 7.49 -3.70 14.65
C ASN A 37 7.41 -2.80 13.41
N LEU A 38 6.54 -1.78 13.42
CA LEU A 38 6.44 -0.84 12.31
C LEU A 38 7.75 -0.09 12.08
N VAL A 39 8.42 0.34 13.14
CA VAL A 39 9.74 1.00 13.04
C VAL A 39 10.78 0.04 12.45
N SER A 40 10.81 -1.21 12.90
CA SER A 40 11.70 -2.24 12.36
C SER A 40 11.45 -2.46 10.86
N GLU A 41 10.19 -2.60 10.47
CA GLU A 41 9.81 -2.79 9.07
C GLU A 41 10.20 -1.58 8.21
N LEU A 42 9.89 -0.35 8.63
CA LEU A 42 10.26 0.87 7.91
C LEU A 42 11.77 1.00 7.65
N ASN A 43 12.60 0.52 8.58
CA ASN A 43 14.05 0.56 8.44
C ASN A 43 14.63 -0.56 7.57
N ASN A 44 13.94 -1.71 7.45
CA ASN A 44 14.48 -2.92 6.86
C ASN A 44 13.74 -3.40 5.60
N LEU A 45 12.63 -2.76 5.23
CA LEU A 45 11.87 -3.08 4.01
C LEU A 45 12.73 -2.85 2.76
N ALA A 46 12.90 -3.91 1.97
CA ALA A 46 13.68 -3.90 0.74
C ALA A 46 12.83 -4.32 -0.45
N PHE A 47 13.04 -3.66 -1.59
CA PHE A 47 12.42 -4.06 -2.85
C PHE A 47 13.12 -5.30 -3.41
N ASP A 48 12.33 -6.23 -3.93
CA ASP A 48 12.89 -7.39 -4.64
C ASP A 48 13.67 -6.93 -5.87
N SER A 49 14.91 -7.39 -5.98
CA SER A 49 15.79 -7.07 -7.09
C SER A 49 15.87 -8.25 -8.04
N PRO A 50 15.66 -8.06 -9.35
CA PRO A 50 15.64 -9.16 -10.31
C PRO A 50 17.03 -9.79 -10.45
N HIS A 51 17.09 -11.12 -10.51
CA HIS A 51 18.31 -11.84 -10.88
C HIS A 51 18.50 -11.86 -12.41
N VAL A 52 19.68 -12.29 -12.87
CA VAL A 52 19.97 -12.39 -14.31
C VAL A 52 18.95 -13.30 -14.99
N GLY A 53 18.19 -12.74 -15.92
CA GLY A 53 17.13 -13.44 -16.66
C GLY A 53 15.72 -13.30 -16.07
N GLU A 54 15.55 -12.61 -14.95
CA GLU A 54 14.22 -12.34 -14.36
C GLU A 54 13.67 -10.97 -14.74
N TYR A 55 12.34 -10.84 -14.74
CA TYR A 55 11.67 -9.55 -14.88
C TYR A 55 11.63 -8.82 -13.55
N SER A 56 11.80 -7.49 -13.56
CA SER A 56 11.53 -6.67 -12.38
C SER A 56 10.05 -6.74 -12.00
N VAL A 57 9.80 -7.05 -10.72
CA VAL A 57 8.45 -7.15 -10.13
C VAL A 57 8.34 -6.15 -8.98
N ASP A 58 7.21 -5.46 -8.88
CA ASP A 58 6.97 -4.53 -7.77
C ASP A 58 6.45 -5.31 -6.55
N ARG A 59 7.38 -5.86 -5.75
CA ARG A 59 7.12 -6.57 -4.49
C ARG A 59 8.28 -6.36 -3.49
N TRP A 60 8.04 -6.69 -2.23
CA TRP A 60 9.10 -6.77 -1.23
C TRP A 60 9.99 -7.99 -1.47
N GLU A 61 11.25 -7.90 -1.06
CA GLU A 61 12.17 -9.03 -1.03
C GLU A 61 11.59 -10.15 -0.16
N LYS A 62 11.81 -11.39 -0.60
CA LYS A 62 11.27 -12.57 0.10
C LYS A 62 11.88 -12.67 1.50
N GLY A 63 11.03 -12.71 2.52
CA GLY A 63 11.46 -12.82 3.92
C GLY A 63 11.54 -11.47 4.64
N CYS A 64 11.30 -10.34 3.94
CA CYS A 64 11.02 -9.08 4.61
C CYS A 64 9.72 -9.17 5.40
N ASN A 65 9.75 -8.70 6.65
CA ASN A 65 8.54 -8.43 7.40
C ASN A 65 7.91 -7.14 6.86
N ASP A 66 6.63 -7.20 6.50
CA ASP A 66 5.87 -6.08 5.92
C ASP A 66 4.48 -5.91 6.54
N HIS A 67 4.17 -6.68 7.60
CA HIS A 67 2.82 -6.81 8.13
C HIS A 67 2.29 -5.52 8.72
N ALA A 68 3.07 -4.83 9.56
CA ALA A 68 2.65 -3.57 10.16
C ALA A 68 2.63 -2.44 9.13
N TYR A 69 3.58 -2.44 8.19
CA TYR A 69 3.64 -1.50 7.07
C TYR A 69 2.42 -1.60 6.17
N ASP A 70 2.04 -2.82 5.78
CA ASP A 70 0.87 -3.09 4.95
C ASP A 70 -0.43 -2.73 5.69
N ALA A 71 -0.55 -3.10 6.96
CA ALA A 71 -1.70 -2.73 7.80
C ALA A 71 -1.85 -1.20 7.89
N GLY A 72 -0.74 -0.48 8.13
CA GLY A 72 -0.75 0.97 8.15
C GLY A 72 -1.10 1.56 6.79
N ALA A 73 -0.57 1.03 5.68
CA ALA A 73 -0.93 1.47 4.34
C ALA A 73 -2.44 1.28 4.06
N TYR A 74 -3.06 0.21 4.54
CA TYR A 74 -4.51 0.03 4.44
C TYR A 74 -5.27 1.07 5.27
N GLY A 75 -4.83 1.36 6.49
CA GLY A 75 -5.38 2.43 7.31
C GLY A 75 -5.29 3.79 6.62
N LEU A 76 -4.11 4.14 6.08
CA LEU A 76 -3.89 5.39 5.34
C LEU A 76 -4.76 5.49 4.10
N SER A 77 -5.01 4.35 3.44
CA SER A 77 -5.85 4.32 2.25
C SER A 77 -7.29 4.78 2.51
N ALA A 78 -7.81 4.66 3.72
CA ALA A 78 -9.12 5.16 4.09
C ALA A 78 -9.18 6.70 4.11
N PHE A 79 -8.06 7.38 4.30
CA PHE A 79 -7.97 8.84 4.33
C PHE A 79 -7.58 9.45 2.98
N ASP A 80 -6.72 8.75 2.23
CA ASP A 80 -6.08 9.28 1.02
C ASP A 80 -6.69 8.80 -0.29
N ARG A 81 -7.49 7.73 -0.25
CA ARG A 81 -8.22 7.28 -1.45
C ARG A 81 -9.60 7.92 -1.47
N PRO A 82 -10.11 8.28 -2.67
CA PRO A 82 -11.50 8.65 -2.80
C PRO A 82 -12.39 7.51 -2.28
N PRO A 83 -13.54 7.82 -1.66
CA PRO A 83 -14.45 6.80 -1.21
C PRO A 83 -14.84 5.89 -2.38
N PRO A 84 -15.06 4.59 -2.14
CA PRO A 84 -15.52 3.69 -3.17
C PRO A 84 -16.77 4.26 -3.85
N ASP A 85 -16.71 4.38 -5.17
CA ASP A 85 -17.83 4.83 -5.96
C ASP A 85 -18.86 3.69 -6.08
N TYR A 86 -19.93 3.78 -5.29
CA TYR A 86 -21.07 2.86 -5.34
C TYR A 86 -22.16 3.32 -6.32
N SER A 87 -21.88 4.32 -7.19
CA SER A 87 -22.84 4.78 -8.20
C SER A 87 -23.15 3.72 -9.24
N TYR A 88 -22.20 2.81 -9.52
CA TYR A 88 -22.44 1.68 -10.39
C TYR A 88 -23.46 0.73 -9.77
N ARG A 89 -24.64 0.69 -10.37
CA ARG A 89 -25.62 -0.37 -10.15
C ARG A 89 -25.61 -1.26 -11.39
N PRO A 90 -25.30 -2.56 -11.26
CA PRO A 90 -25.41 -3.46 -12.40
C PRO A 90 -26.85 -3.41 -12.91
N LYS A 91 -27.03 -3.36 -14.24
CA LYS A 91 -28.36 -3.54 -14.83
C LYS A 91 -28.82 -4.95 -14.48
N ILE A 92 -29.77 -5.06 -13.56
CA ILE A 92 -30.50 -6.30 -13.34
C ILE A 92 -31.32 -6.50 -14.61
N ILE A 93 -30.85 -7.39 -15.49
CA ILE A 93 -31.68 -7.92 -16.55
C ILE A 93 -32.56 -8.95 -15.84
N GLU A 94 -33.81 -8.57 -15.54
CA GLU A 94 -34.83 -9.55 -15.18
C GLU A 94 -35.03 -10.46 -16.39
N SER A 95 -34.23 -11.52 -16.49
CA SER A 95 -34.58 -12.65 -17.33
C SER A 95 -35.77 -13.31 -16.66
N GLY A 96 -36.97 -12.79 -16.94
CA GLY A 96 -38.19 -13.52 -16.72
C GLY A 96 -38.04 -14.88 -17.40
N TRP A 97 -38.30 -15.93 -16.64
CA TRP A 97 -38.51 -17.26 -17.20
C TRP A 97 -39.82 -17.20 -17.98
N ASN A 98 -39.75 -16.89 -19.29
CA ASN A 98 -40.85 -17.14 -20.22
C ASN A 98 -40.85 -18.62 -20.62
#